data_AF-A0A7Y2L1V2-F1
#
_entry.id   AF-A0A7Y2L1V2-F1
#
_cell.length_a   1.000
_cell.length_b   1.000
_cell.length_c   1.000
_cell.angle_alpha   90.00
_cell.angle_beta   90.00
_cell.angle_gamma   90.00
#
_symmetry.space_group_name_H-M   'P 1'
#
loop_
_entity.id
_entity.type
_entity.pdbx_description
1 polymer ?
#
loop_
_entity_poly.entity_id
_entity_poly.type
_entity_poly.pdbx_seq_one_letter_code
_entity_poly.pdbx_strand_id
1 'polypeptide(L)'
;ALTAEMTFRLIEVPAAQIVEQMDLLDFPGYRGRLNVTSIARENGQTNSISQLIRRGKVAYLFERYVDDQEMNALVVCTNSTKQSDVNDVGPVLTRWINATQGETPQERGARATGLIWTLTMFDLCISQSLNKKSRLELEEEWDGMMTRTMLERFKDYPWMSNWQGAQAFNNTYLVRKPRHQAAFIGRTDGNESHFTEDSHSTLELMAQTLVERPNVKKYIKDAQQAWDAMLTLNDGGITRFSESFTELANVDFKLKRIREQLNKVLNGKALHTLGSYYVADGADMVAIKRTQAQMILAQLKRRGGVLGELINTLQLPNEEIRELYLNGVYEEDSVSETGDTAQDSARQSIVYASSNEFDFGDDFGDLSVDFDAPASAPLPASKAPELQSNEHKFARAVFRNWVKYLRAVPEREGLMRALELDKTSIEALVQELILSGDRLGLQDQLIRVVLKRAQSGSRRDQMVERQVLEVQRVLSDFVAWFGYTAEPLESRPKSHAGNREAL
;
A
#
# COMPACT_ATOMS: atom_id res chain seq x y z
N ALA A 1 25.48 -4.93 12.42
CA ALA A 1 25.11 -3.66 11.74
C ALA A 1 26.31 -2.71 11.77
N LEU A 2 26.64 -2.01 10.67
CA LEU A 2 27.82 -1.11 10.58
C LEU A 2 27.48 0.38 10.76
N THR A 3 26.39 0.67 11.46
CA THR A 3 25.95 2.01 11.84
C THR A 3 25.42 1.92 13.26
N ALA A 4 25.87 2.79 14.15
CA ALA A 4 25.39 2.89 15.52
C ALA A 4 24.78 4.29 15.70
N GLU A 5 23.61 4.37 16.32
CA GLU A 5 23.02 5.63 16.73
C GLU A 5 23.79 6.16 17.95
N MET A 6 24.08 7.47 17.96
CA MET A 6 24.68 8.14 19.09
C MET A 6 23.65 9.10 19.69
N THR A 7 23.27 8.85 20.95
CA THR A 7 22.33 9.71 21.67
C THR A 7 23.09 10.72 22.51
N PHE A 8 22.85 12.01 22.27
CA PHE A 8 23.41 13.10 23.06
C PHE A 8 22.27 13.74 23.87
N ARG A 9 22.34 13.62 25.20
CA ARG A 9 21.36 14.29 26.08
C ARG A 9 21.80 15.72 26.34
N LEU A 10 20.88 16.66 26.18
CA LEU A 10 21.10 18.04 26.60
C LEU A 10 21.21 18.07 28.13
N ILE A 11 22.26 18.72 28.63
CA ILE A 11 22.50 18.89 30.07
C ILE A 11 21.71 20.08 30.61
N GLU A 12 21.59 21.12 29.78
CA GLU A 12 20.88 22.36 30.10
C GLU A 12 19.45 22.32 29.54
N VAL A 13 18.54 23.00 30.24
CA VAL A 13 17.16 23.19 29.79
C VAL A 13 17.20 23.98 28.47
N PRO A 14 16.58 23.46 27.39
CA PRO A 14 16.50 24.18 26.13
C PRO A 14 15.77 25.52 26.29
N ALA A 15 16.16 26.53 25.50
CA ALA A 15 15.48 27.82 25.50
C ALA A 15 13.99 27.71 25.10
N ALA A 16 13.66 26.77 24.21
CA ALA A 16 12.28 26.49 23.80
C ALA A 16 11.80 25.19 24.47
N GLN A 17 10.77 25.28 25.31
CA GLN A 17 10.24 24.15 26.09
C GLN A 17 9.79 22.97 25.23
N ILE A 18 9.33 23.22 24.00
CA ILE A 18 8.90 22.17 23.07
C ILE A 18 10.02 21.17 22.76
N VAL A 19 11.29 21.59 22.85
CA VAL A 19 12.47 20.73 22.63
C VAL A 19 12.60 19.66 23.72
N GLU A 20 12.03 19.84 24.90
CA GLU A 20 12.00 18.80 25.94
C GLU A 20 11.04 17.65 25.63
N GLN A 21 10.11 17.87 24.69
CA GLN A 21 9.06 16.91 24.32
C GLN A 21 9.39 16.17 23.02
N MET A 22 10.57 16.40 22.44
CA MET A 22 10.95 15.80 21.17
C MET A 22 12.41 15.40 21.12
N ASP A 23 12.69 14.35 20.36
CA ASP A 23 14.04 13.95 20.01
C ASP A 23 14.44 14.58 18.67
N LEU A 24 15.64 15.17 18.62
CA LEU A 24 16.22 15.70 17.38
C LEU A 24 17.14 14.65 16.76
N LEU A 25 16.74 14.15 15.59
CA LEU A 25 17.55 13.23 14.79
C LEU A 25 18.29 14.00 13.69
N ASP A 26 19.62 14.01 13.76
CA ASP A 26 20.47 14.60 12.73
C ASP A 26 20.99 13.51 11.77
N PHE A 27 20.58 13.58 10.51
CA PHE A 27 21.10 12.68 9.48
C PHE A 27 22.42 13.21 8.93
N PRO A 28 23.42 12.34 8.70
CA PRO A 28 24.59 12.71 7.92
C PRO A 28 24.13 13.30 6.59
N GLY A 29 24.71 14.43 6.17
CA GLY A 29 24.27 15.19 5.01
C GLY A 29 23.89 14.29 3.83
N TYR A 30 22.59 14.31 3.48
CA TYR A 30 22.03 13.37 2.51
C TYR A 30 22.76 13.53 1.16
N ARG A 31 23.21 12.41 0.59
CA ARG A 31 23.80 12.37 -0.75
C ARG A 31 23.18 11.20 -1.50
N GLY A 32 22.74 11.46 -2.73
CA GLY A 32 22.23 10.42 -3.62
C GLY A 32 23.24 9.30 -3.88
N ARG A 33 22.70 8.12 -4.24
CA ARG A 33 23.51 6.95 -4.59
C ARG A 33 24.40 7.27 -5.79
N LEU A 34 25.57 6.65 -5.84
CA LEU A 34 26.44 6.76 -7.02
C LEU A 34 25.90 5.88 -8.14
N ASN A 35 25.62 6.48 -9.29
CA ASN A 35 25.24 5.76 -10.51
C ASN A 35 26.51 5.20 -11.18
N VAL A 36 27.08 4.15 -10.60
CA VAL A 36 28.30 3.49 -11.10
C VAL A 36 27.94 2.11 -11.63
N THR A 37 28.24 1.86 -12.91
CA THR A 37 27.97 0.59 -13.58
C THR A 37 29.12 -0.41 -13.48
N SER A 38 30.33 0.05 -13.13
CA SER A 38 31.50 -0.80 -12.91
C SER A 38 32.46 -0.18 -11.89
N ILE A 39 33.05 -1.02 -11.04
CA ILE A 39 34.05 -0.59 -10.06
C ILE A 39 35.42 -0.62 -10.77
N ALA A 40 35.96 0.54 -11.14
CA ALA A 40 37.31 0.61 -11.69
C ALA A 40 38.34 0.25 -10.60
N ARG A 41 39.38 -0.51 -10.98
CA ARG A 41 40.56 -0.68 -10.12
C ARG A 41 41.31 0.65 -10.09
N GLU A 42 41.14 1.42 -9.02
CA GLU A 42 41.73 2.76 -8.91
C GLU A 42 43.22 2.69 -8.55
N ASN A 43 44.05 3.31 -9.41
CA ASN A 43 45.41 3.70 -9.10
C ASN A 43 45.38 5.05 -8.36
N GLY A 44 45.14 4.99 -7.05
CA GLY A 44 45.43 6.06 -6.08
C GLY A 44 44.80 7.44 -6.32
N GLN A 45 43.70 7.72 -5.60
CA GLN A 45 43.54 8.96 -4.80
C GLN A 45 42.21 9.04 -4.02
N THR A 46 41.19 8.24 -4.36
CA THR A 46 39.97 8.09 -3.55
C THR A 46 39.38 6.71 -3.76
N ASN A 47 39.12 5.94 -2.71
CA ASN A 47 38.54 4.60 -2.82
C ASN A 47 37.04 4.68 -3.23
N SER A 48 36.74 4.50 -4.51
CA SER A 48 35.38 4.48 -5.10
C SER A 48 34.41 3.55 -4.38
N ILE A 49 34.86 2.37 -3.95
CA ILE A 49 34.06 1.41 -3.18
C ILE A 49 33.64 2.05 -1.85
N SER A 50 34.57 2.73 -1.15
CA SER A 50 34.25 3.41 0.12
C SER A 50 33.20 4.52 -0.06
N GLN A 51 33.24 5.26 -1.17
CA GLN A 51 32.26 6.29 -1.50
C GLN A 51 30.89 5.70 -1.82
N LEU A 52 30.87 4.59 -2.57
CA LEU A 52 29.65 3.86 -2.92
C LEU A 52 28.98 3.30 -1.66
N ILE A 53 29.73 2.60 -0.80
CA ILE A 53 29.22 2.07 0.47
C ILE A 53 28.74 3.21 1.36
N ARG A 54 29.49 4.31 1.49
CA ARG A 54 29.11 5.45 2.33
C ARG A 54 27.78 6.07 1.87
N ARG A 55 27.62 6.33 0.58
CA ARG A 55 26.37 6.90 0.04
C ARG A 55 25.21 5.91 0.12
N GLY A 56 25.47 4.63 -0.14
CA GLY A 56 24.47 3.58 0.04
C GLY A 56 23.97 3.48 1.48
N LYS A 57 24.88 3.55 2.47
CA LYS A 57 24.53 3.56 3.90
C LYS A 57 23.69 4.77 4.29
N VAL A 58 24.07 5.97 3.88
CA VAL A 58 23.32 7.21 4.21
C VAL A 58 21.93 7.18 3.59
N ALA A 59 21.81 6.77 2.32
CA ALA A 59 20.51 6.66 1.65
C ALA A 59 19.63 5.60 2.32
N TYR A 60 20.19 4.41 2.61
CA TYR A 60 19.48 3.32 3.28
C TYR A 60 19.00 3.71 4.67
N LEU A 61 19.82 4.44 5.44
CA LEU A 61 19.43 4.93 6.77
C LEU A 61 18.16 5.78 6.67
N PHE A 62 18.13 6.76 5.77
CA PHE A 62 16.95 7.60 5.61
C PHE A 62 15.72 6.80 5.14
N GLU A 63 15.89 5.88 4.18
CA GLU A 63 14.82 5.01 3.70
C GLU A 63 14.22 4.16 4.83
N ARG A 64 15.07 3.59 5.69
CA ARG A 64 14.63 2.80 6.84
C ARG A 64 13.80 3.63 7.82
N TYR A 65 14.26 4.83 8.19
CA TYR A 65 13.50 5.71 9.09
C TYR A 65 12.16 6.17 8.49
N VAL A 66 12.07 6.25 7.15
CA VAL A 66 10.81 6.53 6.45
C VAL A 66 9.87 5.32 6.50
N ASP A 67 10.39 4.12 6.22
CA ASP A 67 9.61 2.88 6.19
C ASP A 67 9.09 2.50 7.59
N ASP A 68 9.95 2.64 8.60
CA ASP A 68 9.62 2.44 10.01
C ASP A 68 8.77 3.60 10.58
N GLN A 69 8.56 4.67 9.79
CA GLN A 69 7.85 5.90 10.17
C GLN A 69 8.30 6.47 11.51
N GLU A 70 9.61 6.46 11.77
CA GLU A 70 10.16 6.91 13.05
C GLU A 70 10.07 8.44 13.21
N MET A 71 10.09 9.19 12.11
CA MET A 71 10.09 10.66 12.12
C MET A 71 8.67 11.25 12.03
N ASN A 72 8.26 12.04 13.03
CA ASN A 72 6.98 12.78 12.99
C ASN A 72 7.06 13.99 12.06
N ALA A 73 8.18 14.69 12.10
CA ALA A 73 8.46 15.91 11.36
C ALA A 73 9.78 15.76 10.61
N LEU A 74 9.91 16.44 9.47
CA LEU A 74 11.14 16.48 8.69
C LEU A 74 11.52 17.93 8.40
N VAL A 75 12.68 18.34 8.89
CA VAL A 75 13.23 19.68 8.67
C VAL A 75 14.21 19.65 7.52
N VAL A 76 13.94 20.43 6.48
CA VAL A 76 14.82 20.63 5.33
C VAL A 76 15.53 21.97 5.47
N CYS A 77 16.80 21.91 5.89
CA CYS A 77 17.65 23.09 6.01
C CYS A 77 18.34 23.39 4.67
N THR A 78 18.04 24.55 4.10
CA THR A 78 18.73 25.06 2.90
C THR A 78 19.46 26.35 3.22
N ASN A 79 20.64 26.54 2.64
CA ASN A 79 21.38 27.78 2.76
C ASN A 79 20.72 28.83 1.84
N SER A 80 20.32 29.98 2.38
CA SER A 80 19.65 31.05 1.61
C SER A 80 20.48 31.61 0.45
N THR A 81 21.80 31.44 0.48
CA THR A 81 22.74 31.98 -0.52
C THR A 81 23.30 30.94 -1.50
N LYS A 82 23.05 29.64 -1.26
CA LYS A 82 23.63 28.55 -2.06
C LYS A 82 22.59 27.52 -2.47
N GLN A 83 22.63 27.13 -3.73
CA GLN A 83 21.87 25.99 -4.21
C GLN A 83 22.42 24.69 -3.58
N SER A 84 21.52 23.78 -3.20
CA SER A 84 21.92 22.44 -2.75
C SER A 84 22.68 21.71 -3.86
N ASP A 85 23.75 21.00 -3.52
CA ASP A 85 24.55 20.19 -4.43
C ASP A 85 23.95 18.79 -4.69
N VAL A 86 22.78 18.50 -4.11
CA VAL A 86 22.15 17.18 -4.15
C VAL A 86 20.90 17.20 -5.02
N ASN A 87 20.94 16.46 -6.12
CA ASN A 87 19.84 16.41 -7.09
C ASN A 87 18.71 15.44 -6.65
N ASP A 88 19.05 14.39 -5.91
CA ASP A 88 18.15 13.25 -5.66
C ASP A 88 17.33 13.38 -4.36
N VAL A 89 17.14 14.59 -3.84
CA VAL A 89 16.39 14.85 -2.59
C VAL A 89 14.88 14.81 -2.85
N GLY A 90 14.42 15.25 -4.01
CA GLY A 90 12.99 15.36 -4.34
C GLY A 90 12.21 14.03 -4.24
N PRO A 91 12.69 12.91 -4.81
CA PRO A 91 12.02 11.61 -4.68
C PRO A 91 12.00 11.13 -3.23
N VAL A 92 13.05 11.42 -2.47
CA VAL A 92 13.18 11.04 -1.06
C VAL A 92 12.19 11.79 -0.17
N LEU A 93 12.06 13.11 -0.35
CA LEU A 93 11.02 13.89 0.31
C LEU A 93 9.63 13.41 -0.09
N THR A 94 9.41 13.11 -1.37
CA THR A 94 8.10 12.61 -1.86
C THR A 94 7.71 11.29 -1.19
N ARG A 95 8.65 10.35 -1.04
CA ARG A 95 8.42 9.09 -0.33
C ARG A 95 8.05 9.35 1.13
N TRP A 96 8.80 10.21 1.82
CA TRP A 96 8.50 10.57 3.21
C TRP A 96 7.13 11.24 3.37
N ILE A 97 6.79 12.17 2.48
CA ILE A 97 5.48 12.85 2.45
C ILE A 97 4.35 11.83 2.27
N ASN A 98 4.47 10.90 1.31
CA ASN A 98 3.46 9.89 1.06
C ASN A 98 3.27 8.96 2.28
N ALA A 99 4.38 8.55 2.90
CA ALA A 99 4.36 7.69 4.08
C ALA A 99 3.71 8.41 5.28
N THR A 100 4.13 9.62 5.62
CA THR A 100 3.79 10.27 6.90
C THR A 100 2.65 11.30 6.79
N GLN A 101 2.61 12.08 5.72
CA GLN A 101 1.65 13.18 5.54
C GLN A 101 0.42 12.75 4.72
N GLY A 102 0.63 11.94 3.68
CA GLY A 102 -0.43 11.52 2.75
C GLY A 102 -0.06 11.72 1.28
N GLU A 103 -0.55 10.82 0.43
CA GLU A 103 -0.28 10.85 -1.01
C GLU A 103 -1.06 11.97 -1.71
N THR A 104 -2.28 12.23 -1.23
CA THR A 104 -3.18 13.21 -1.84
C THR A 104 -3.21 14.51 -1.03
N PRO A 105 -3.55 15.66 -1.67
CA PRO A 105 -3.74 16.91 -0.95
C PRO A 105 -4.80 16.84 0.15
N GLN A 106 -5.81 15.98 -0.02
CA GLN A 106 -6.87 15.75 0.95
C GLN A 106 -6.33 15.02 2.20
N GLU A 107 -5.52 13.98 2.02
CA GLU A 107 -4.89 13.26 3.15
C GLU A 107 -3.96 14.18 3.94
N ARG A 108 -3.16 15.00 3.24
CA ARG A 108 -2.24 15.98 3.85
C ARG A 108 -2.96 17.09 4.60
N GLY A 109 -4.03 17.64 4.03
CA GLY A 109 -4.83 18.70 4.65
C GLY A 109 -5.62 18.28 5.90
N ALA A 110 -5.66 16.99 6.23
CA ALA A 110 -6.34 16.47 7.41
C ALA A 110 -5.50 16.53 8.71
N ARG A 111 -4.26 17.04 8.63
CA ARG A 111 -3.31 17.11 9.75
C ARG A 111 -2.35 18.30 9.63
N ALA A 112 -1.61 18.56 10.70
CA ALA A 112 -0.54 19.55 10.72
C ALA A 112 0.58 19.20 9.72
N THR A 113 1.19 20.22 9.11
CA THR A 113 2.22 20.02 8.09
C THR A 113 3.55 19.60 8.73
N GLY A 114 3.91 18.33 8.62
CA GLY A 114 5.15 17.80 9.20
C GLY A 114 6.43 18.12 8.41
N LEU A 115 6.31 18.49 7.13
CA LEU A 115 7.45 18.96 6.35
C LEU A 115 7.73 20.43 6.67
N ILE A 116 8.89 20.74 7.22
CA ILE A 116 9.29 22.10 7.58
C ILE A 116 10.48 22.50 6.72
N TRP A 117 10.40 23.64 6.05
CA TRP A 117 11.49 24.17 5.25
C TRP A 117 12.16 25.34 5.96
N THR A 118 13.48 25.31 6.09
CA THR A 118 14.21 26.37 6.78
C THR A 118 15.26 26.97 5.87
N LEU A 119 15.11 28.27 5.58
CA LEU A 119 16.13 29.08 4.91
C LEU A 119 17.12 29.58 5.97
N THR A 120 18.21 28.84 6.12
CA THR A 120 19.28 29.07 7.09
C THR A 120 20.35 30.02 6.54
N MET A 121 21.20 30.54 7.44
CA MET A 121 22.25 31.52 7.12
C MET A 121 21.68 32.83 6.54
N PHE A 122 20.49 33.20 6.98
CA PHE A 122 19.81 34.39 6.48
C PHE A 122 20.54 35.70 6.86
N ASP A 123 21.36 35.67 7.92
CA ASP A 123 22.30 36.75 8.26
C ASP A 123 23.28 37.07 7.12
N LEU A 124 23.78 36.04 6.43
CA LEU A 124 24.64 36.20 5.27
C LEU A 124 23.87 36.77 4.08
N CYS A 125 22.63 36.31 3.88
CA CYS A 125 21.76 36.82 2.82
C CYS A 125 21.49 38.32 2.98
N ILE A 126 21.12 38.76 4.19
CA ILE A 126 20.95 40.17 4.50
C ILE A 126 22.26 40.92 4.28
N SER A 127 23.35 40.44 4.85
CA SER A 127 24.65 41.13 4.77
C SER A 127 25.11 41.33 3.32
N GLN A 128 24.87 40.37 2.42
CA GLN A 128 25.16 40.50 0.99
C GLN A 128 24.22 41.49 0.30
N SER A 129 22.95 41.50 0.70
CA SER A 129 21.93 42.40 0.15
C SER A 129 22.07 43.84 0.64
N LEU A 130 22.79 44.13 1.73
CA LEU A 130 23.02 45.51 2.21
C LEU A 130 23.72 46.39 1.17
N ASN A 131 24.51 45.78 0.28
CA ASN A 131 25.22 46.50 -0.79
C ASN A 131 24.30 46.85 -1.98
N LYS A 132 23.08 46.33 -2.04
CA LYS A 132 22.13 46.55 -3.14
C LYS A 132 21.35 47.81 -2.87
N LYS A 133 21.51 48.80 -3.74
CA LYS A 133 20.98 50.16 -3.53
C LYS A 133 19.65 50.38 -4.24
N SER A 134 19.30 49.53 -5.20
CA SER A 134 18.05 49.65 -5.95
C SER A 134 17.02 48.60 -5.54
N ARG A 135 15.75 48.99 -5.64
CA ARG A 135 14.61 48.09 -5.44
C ARG A 135 14.63 46.88 -6.38
N LEU A 136 15.03 47.10 -7.65
CA LEU A 136 15.08 46.04 -8.67
C LEU A 136 16.10 44.95 -8.31
N GLU A 137 17.30 45.32 -7.86
CA GLU A 137 18.35 44.37 -7.45
C GLU A 137 17.90 43.49 -6.26
N LEU A 138 17.10 44.06 -5.35
CA LEU A 138 16.53 43.32 -4.21
C LEU A 138 15.44 42.35 -4.68
N GLU A 139 14.53 42.80 -5.56
CA GLU A 139 13.49 41.94 -6.11
C GLU A 139 14.08 40.74 -6.87
N GLU A 140 15.10 40.96 -7.71
CA GLU A 140 15.83 39.90 -8.41
C GLU A 140 16.54 38.94 -7.45
N GLU A 141 17.07 39.45 -6.33
CA GLU A 141 17.67 38.59 -5.31
C GLU A 141 16.66 37.66 -4.66
N TRP A 142 15.48 38.17 -4.31
CA TRP A 142 14.44 37.38 -3.65
C TRP A 142 13.89 36.30 -4.58
N ASP A 143 13.66 36.63 -5.85
CA ASP A 143 13.26 35.64 -6.86
C ASP A 143 14.38 34.61 -7.12
N GLY A 144 15.63 35.06 -7.17
CA GLY A 144 16.81 34.19 -7.26
C GLY A 144 16.96 33.27 -6.05
N MET A 145 16.75 33.79 -4.84
CA MET A 145 16.81 33.03 -3.59
C MET A 145 15.76 31.92 -3.59
N MET A 146 14.50 32.24 -3.87
CA MET A 146 13.42 31.23 -3.92
C MET A 146 13.69 30.19 -5.01
N THR A 147 14.24 30.61 -6.15
CA THR A 147 14.59 29.69 -7.24
C THR A 147 15.69 28.72 -6.81
N ARG A 148 16.82 29.23 -6.32
CA ARG A 148 18.00 28.42 -5.95
C ARG A 148 17.74 27.50 -4.75
N THR A 149 16.95 27.97 -3.79
CA THR A 149 16.71 27.22 -2.53
C THR A 149 15.58 26.20 -2.67
N MET A 150 14.59 26.44 -3.54
CA MET A 150 13.39 25.61 -3.65
C MET A 150 13.00 25.31 -5.10
N LEU A 151 12.66 26.33 -5.90
CA LEU A 151 11.86 26.09 -7.11
C LEU A 151 12.62 25.36 -8.21
N GLU A 152 13.92 25.60 -8.37
CA GLU A 152 14.71 24.97 -9.42
C GLU A 152 14.69 23.44 -9.32
N ARG A 153 14.61 22.90 -8.10
CA ARG A 153 14.63 21.45 -7.84
C ARG A 153 13.26 20.87 -7.56
N PHE A 154 12.35 21.64 -6.97
CA PHE A 154 11.13 21.10 -6.38
C PHE A 154 9.83 21.57 -7.04
N LYS A 155 9.88 22.54 -7.98
CA LYS A 155 8.65 23.10 -8.61
C LYS A 155 7.78 22.06 -9.32
N ASP A 156 8.41 21.03 -9.89
CA ASP A 156 7.74 20.01 -10.71
C ASP A 156 7.09 18.91 -9.85
N TYR A 157 7.31 18.92 -8.53
CA TYR A 157 6.69 17.96 -7.62
C TYR A 157 5.25 18.38 -7.28
N PRO A 158 4.26 17.47 -7.39
CA PRO A 158 2.86 17.81 -7.14
C PRO A 158 2.59 18.38 -5.74
N TRP A 159 3.27 17.87 -4.71
CA TRP A 159 3.12 18.35 -3.34
C TRP A 159 3.60 19.80 -3.16
N MET A 160 4.49 20.30 -4.01
CA MET A 160 5.00 21.68 -3.92
C MET A 160 3.95 22.68 -4.39
N SER A 161 3.27 22.38 -5.49
CA SER A 161 2.24 23.25 -6.07
C SER A 161 0.85 23.06 -5.45
N ASN A 162 0.55 21.86 -4.91
CA ASN A 162 -0.73 21.52 -4.29
C ASN A 162 -0.50 20.64 -3.04
N TRP A 163 -0.18 21.30 -1.92
CA TRP A 163 0.00 20.66 -0.63
C TRP A 163 -1.33 20.24 -0.02
N GLN A 164 -2.30 21.16 0.10
CA GLN A 164 -3.63 20.92 0.67
C GLN A 164 -4.69 21.76 -0.05
N GLY A 165 -5.78 21.18 -0.53
CA GLY A 165 -6.94 21.93 -1.04
C GLY A 165 -6.62 23.04 -2.08
N ALA A 166 -5.73 22.77 -3.05
CA ALA A 166 -5.22 23.73 -4.03
C ALA A 166 -4.27 24.83 -3.49
N GLN A 167 -3.94 24.80 -2.20
CA GLN A 167 -2.89 25.61 -1.60
C GLN A 167 -1.52 24.98 -1.86
N ALA A 168 -0.54 25.79 -2.30
CA ALA A 168 0.86 25.37 -2.42
C ALA A 168 1.49 25.11 -1.06
N PHE A 169 2.59 24.36 -1.03
CA PHE A 169 3.38 24.19 0.18
C PHE A 169 3.87 25.56 0.68
N ASN A 170 3.65 25.90 1.95
CA ASN A 170 4.07 27.21 2.47
C ASN A 170 4.66 27.18 3.88
N ASN A 171 5.03 25.99 4.38
CA ASN A 171 5.59 25.80 5.71
C ASN A 171 7.11 26.09 5.72
N THR A 172 7.47 27.32 5.34
CA THR A 172 8.85 27.79 5.20
C THR A 172 9.17 28.87 6.25
N TYR A 173 10.36 28.79 6.84
CA TYR A 173 10.84 29.66 7.90
C TYR A 173 12.16 30.32 7.51
N LEU A 174 12.33 31.58 7.91
CA LEU A 174 13.58 32.33 7.74
C LEU A 174 14.34 32.27 9.07
N VAL A 175 15.58 31.78 9.04
CA VAL A 175 16.36 31.60 10.27
C VAL A 175 17.80 32.10 10.07
N ARG A 176 18.27 32.91 11.01
CA ARG A 176 19.66 33.35 11.11
C ARG A 176 20.31 32.82 12.38
N LYS A 177 21.63 32.85 12.45
CA LYS A 177 22.36 32.44 13.66
C LYS A 177 22.31 33.56 14.72
N PRO A 178 21.67 33.37 15.88
CA PRO A 178 21.62 34.40 16.91
C PRO A 178 23.01 34.58 17.54
N ARG A 179 23.32 35.80 17.97
CA ARG A 179 24.60 36.20 18.57
C ARG A 179 25.80 35.95 17.65
N HIS A 180 25.56 35.80 16.34
CA HIS A 180 26.61 35.79 15.34
C HIS A 180 26.97 37.21 14.92
N GLN A 181 28.22 37.42 14.50
CA GLN A 181 28.63 38.72 13.98
C GLN A 181 28.02 38.94 12.60
N ALA A 182 27.14 39.92 12.48
CA ALA A 182 26.51 40.33 11.22
C ALA A 182 26.78 41.81 10.96
N ALA A 183 26.79 42.22 9.68
CA ALA A 183 27.12 43.60 9.31
C ALA A 183 26.07 44.63 9.77
N PHE A 184 24.84 44.19 10.02
CA PHE A 184 23.69 45.02 10.36
C PHE A 184 23.28 44.95 11.84
N ILE A 185 23.98 44.19 12.69
CA ILE A 185 23.64 44.01 14.12
C ILE A 185 24.83 44.40 15.00
N GLY A 186 24.60 45.37 15.88
CA GLY A 186 25.51 45.74 16.96
C GLY A 186 25.39 44.80 18.16
N ARG A 187 26.53 44.56 18.83
CA ARG A 187 26.61 43.66 20.00
C ARG A 187 27.20 44.35 21.22
N THR A 188 26.69 44.00 22.39
CA THR A 188 27.17 44.43 23.70
C THR A 188 27.25 43.20 24.60
N ASP A 189 28.41 42.95 25.20
CA ASP A 189 28.65 41.77 26.07
C ASP A 189 28.24 40.42 25.44
N GLY A 190 28.46 40.30 24.13
CA GLY A 190 28.13 39.08 23.38
C GLY A 190 26.66 38.93 22.98
N ASN A 191 25.76 39.77 23.50
CA ASN A 191 24.35 39.81 23.09
C ASN A 191 24.11 40.84 21.99
N GLU A 192 23.09 40.60 21.18
CA GLU A 192 22.61 41.53 20.17
C GLU A 192 21.80 42.64 20.86
N SER A 193 22.13 43.90 20.58
CA SER A 193 21.53 45.05 21.29
C SER A 193 20.78 46.02 20.39
N HIS A 194 21.23 46.22 19.15
CA HIS A 194 20.60 47.15 18.20
C HIS A 194 20.97 46.79 16.75
N PHE A 195 20.22 47.33 15.79
CA PHE A 195 20.62 47.36 14.39
C PHE A 195 21.52 48.56 14.12
N THR A 196 22.45 48.44 13.17
CA THR A 196 23.32 49.55 12.77
C THR A 196 22.48 50.66 12.13
N GLU A 197 22.67 51.92 12.53
CA GLU A 197 21.90 53.07 12.02
C GLU A 197 21.83 53.11 10.48
N ASP A 198 22.97 52.91 9.81
CA ASP A 198 23.08 52.89 8.35
C ASP A 198 22.23 51.80 7.68
N SER A 199 21.89 50.73 8.39
CA SER A 199 21.18 49.56 7.84
C SER A 199 19.65 49.68 7.90
N HIS A 200 19.09 50.56 8.74
CA HIS A 200 17.64 50.62 8.97
C HIS A 200 16.82 50.83 7.69
N SER A 201 17.14 51.87 6.92
CA SER A 201 16.42 52.18 5.68
C SER A 201 16.49 51.05 4.65
N THR A 202 17.64 50.37 4.57
CA THR A 202 17.81 49.23 3.66
C THR A 202 17.04 48.02 4.16
N LEU A 203 17.04 47.73 5.46
CA LEU A 203 16.27 46.62 6.05
C LEU A 203 14.77 46.80 5.85
N GLU A 204 14.25 48.03 5.99
CA GLU A 204 12.84 48.35 5.68
C GLU A 204 12.52 48.10 4.21
N LEU A 205 13.40 48.54 3.29
CA LEU A 205 13.23 48.28 1.85
C LEU A 205 13.30 46.78 1.54
N MET A 206 14.19 46.03 2.18
CA MET A 206 14.28 44.57 2.05
C MET A 206 12.99 43.89 2.50
N ALA A 207 12.45 44.28 3.66
CA ALA A 207 11.19 43.74 4.17
C ALA A 207 10.05 43.94 3.17
N GLN A 208 9.87 45.17 2.70
CA GLN A 208 8.82 45.53 1.73
C GLN A 208 8.97 44.73 0.43
N THR A 209 10.18 44.73 -0.15
CA THR A 209 10.43 44.03 -1.42
C THR A 209 10.24 42.53 -1.31
N LEU A 210 10.71 41.91 -0.21
CA LEU A 210 10.60 40.47 0.02
C LEU A 210 9.15 40.05 0.18
N VAL A 211 8.40 40.71 1.06
CA VAL A 211 7.01 40.36 1.38
C VAL A 211 6.09 40.57 0.17
N GLU A 212 6.42 41.49 -0.73
CA GLU A 212 5.67 41.72 -1.96
C GLU A 212 5.89 40.66 -3.04
N ARG A 213 6.94 39.83 -2.97
CA ARG A 213 7.24 38.85 -4.02
C ARG A 213 6.22 37.72 -4.13
N PRO A 214 5.75 37.38 -5.35
CA PRO A 214 4.76 36.32 -5.54
C PRO A 214 5.20 34.96 -4.99
N ASN A 215 6.45 34.56 -5.25
CA ASN A 215 6.97 33.28 -4.76
C ASN A 215 7.14 33.27 -3.23
N VAL A 216 7.55 34.39 -2.63
CA VAL A 216 7.64 34.52 -1.18
C VAL A 216 6.25 34.38 -0.55
N LYS A 217 5.25 35.14 -1.03
CA LYS A 217 3.86 35.02 -0.54
C LYS A 217 3.29 33.60 -0.70
N LYS A 218 3.68 32.90 -1.76
CA LYS A 218 3.19 31.56 -2.08
C LYS A 218 3.79 30.49 -1.17
N TYR A 219 5.09 30.55 -0.90
CA TYR A 219 5.84 29.47 -0.23
C TYR A 219 6.27 29.80 1.21
N ILE A 220 6.06 31.03 1.68
CA ILE A 220 6.31 31.44 3.07
C ILE A 220 4.99 31.92 3.69
N LYS A 221 4.46 31.14 4.63
CA LYS A 221 3.28 31.53 5.42
C LYS A 221 3.60 32.80 6.22
N ASP A 222 2.72 33.78 6.16
CA ASP A 222 2.81 35.05 6.89
C ASP A 222 4.18 35.73 6.74
N ALA A 223 4.59 36.01 5.50
CA ALA A 223 5.94 36.46 5.15
C ALA A 223 6.45 37.68 5.95
N GLN A 224 5.58 38.65 6.27
CA GLN A 224 5.95 39.80 7.11
C GLN A 224 6.34 39.34 8.53
N GLN A 225 5.52 38.51 9.16
CA GLN A 225 5.82 37.97 10.48
C GLN A 225 7.07 37.07 10.45
N ALA A 226 7.29 36.33 9.36
CA ALA A 226 8.50 35.53 9.18
C ALA A 226 9.77 36.40 9.11
N TRP A 227 9.70 37.54 8.43
CA TRP A 227 10.78 38.52 8.37
C TRP A 227 11.05 39.16 9.73
N ASP A 228 10.00 39.64 10.42
CA ASP A 228 10.11 40.30 11.72
C ASP A 228 10.66 39.34 12.79
N ALA A 229 10.19 38.09 12.80
CA ALA A 229 10.72 37.05 13.68
C ALA A 229 12.20 36.78 13.40
N MET A 230 12.60 36.66 12.13
CA MET A 230 14.00 36.47 11.75
C MET A 230 14.90 37.63 12.18
N LEU A 231 14.41 38.87 12.21
CA LEU A 231 15.18 40.01 12.71
C LEU A 231 15.25 40.10 14.24
N THR A 232 14.35 39.45 14.98
CA THR A 232 14.28 39.55 16.45
C THR A 232 15.64 39.29 17.11
N LEU A 233 16.11 40.25 17.90
CA LEU A 233 17.44 40.23 18.51
C LEU A 233 17.57 39.08 19.50
N ASN A 234 18.71 38.40 19.49
CA ASN A 234 19.04 37.19 20.26
C ASN A 234 18.16 35.96 19.97
N ASP A 235 17.19 36.06 19.05
CA ASP A 235 16.31 34.96 18.64
C ASP A 235 16.56 34.49 17.21
N GLY A 236 16.64 35.42 16.25
CA GLY A 236 16.96 35.08 14.85
C GLY A 236 15.92 34.24 14.11
N GLY A 237 14.66 34.22 14.58
CA GLY A 237 13.56 33.44 14.01
C GLY A 237 13.39 32.05 14.62
N ILE A 238 14.19 31.70 15.64
CA ILE A 238 14.19 30.39 16.29
C ILE A 238 12.90 30.14 17.05
N THR A 239 12.34 31.13 17.75
CA THR A 239 11.06 30.97 18.47
C THR A 239 9.95 30.55 17.51
N ARG A 240 9.73 31.33 16.45
CA ARG A 240 8.72 31.03 15.41
C ARG A 240 8.93 29.66 14.75
N PHE A 241 10.19 29.31 14.47
CA PHE A 241 10.55 28.00 13.92
C PHE A 241 10.22 26.87 14.91
N SER A 242 10.56 27.03 16.19
CA SER A 242 10.33 26.01 17.22
C SER A 242 8.85 25.80 17.53
N GLU A 243 8.03 26.85 17.49
CA GLU A 243 6.59 26.75 17.71
C GLU A 243 5.89 25.87 16.65
N SER A 244 6.48 25.73 15.46
CA SER A 244 5.96 24.88 14.38
C SER A 244 5.91 23.38 14.75
N PHE A 245 6.71 22.95 15.74
CA PHE A 245 6.73 21.56 16.21
C PHE A 245 5.59 21.23 17.18
N THR A 246 4.90 22.23 17.74
CA THR A 246 3.94 22.04 18.83
C THR A 246 2.83 21.04 18.46
N GLU A 247 2.26 21.15 17.26
CA GLU A 247 1.21 20.23 16.78
C GLU A 247 1.75 18.84 16.39
N LEU A 248 3.07 18.72 16.18
CA LEU A 248 3.74 17.52 15.67
C LEU A 248 4.38 16.67 16.80
N ALA A 249 4.63 17.29 17.96
CA ALA A 249 5.27 16.66 19.11
C ALA A 249 4.39 15.60 19.78
N ASN A 250 3.06 15.70 19.67
CA ASN A 250 2.16 14.72 20.26
C ASN A 250 2.23 13.37 19.51
N VAL A 251 2.45 12.27 20.25
CA VAL A 251 2.42 10.89 19.73
C VAL A 251 1.11 10.55 19.01
N ASP A 252 -0.01 11.15 19.42
CA ASP A 252 -1.31 10.99 18.76
C ASP A 252 -1.28 11.40 17.28
N PHE A 253 -0.44 12.37 16.90
CA PHE A 253 -0.24 12.77 15.51
C PHE A 253 0.20 11.58 14.65
N LYS A 254 1.21 10.85 15.12
CA LYS A 254 1.73 9.64 14.45
C LYS A 254 0.71 8.51 14.50
N LEU A 255 0.13 8.22 15.67
CA LEU A 255 -0.81 7.10 15.83
C LEU A 255 -2.07 7.28 14.98
N LYS A 256 -2.55 8.51 14.78
CA LYS A 256 -3.67 8.81 13.89
C LYS A 256 -3.36 8.40 12.45
N ARG A 257 -2.18 8.76 11.93
CA ARG A 257 -1.75 8.35 10.59
C ARG A 257 -1.61 6.83 10.47
N ILE A 258 -0.92 6.19 11.40
CA ILE A 258 -0.73 4.73 11.38
C ILE A 258 -2.10 4.03 11.36
N ARG A 259 -3.06 4.49 12.16
CA ARG A 259 -4.42 3.93 12.17
C ARG A 259 -5.16 4.12 10.84
N GLU A 260 -5.02 5.27 10.19
CA GLU A 260 -5.59 5.49 8.85
C GLU A 260 -4.99 4.54 7.81
N GLN A 261 -3.68 4.34 7.83
CA GLN A 261 -3.00 3.40 6.93
C GLN A 261 -3.43 1.96 7.20
N LEU A 262 -3.49 1.57 8.48
CA LEU A 262 -3.97 0.26 8.89
C LEU A 262 -5.39 0.03 8.36
N ASN A 263 -6.29 0.99 8.57
CA ASN A 263 -7.66 0.90 8.07
C ASN A 263 -7.72 0.85 6.53
N LYS A 264 -6.85 1.58 5.82
CA LYS A 264 -6.74 1.52 4.34
C LYS A 264 -6.27 0.15 3.87
N VAL A 265 -5.34 -0.49 4.60
CA VAL A 265 -4.86 -1.84 4.30
C VAL A 265 -5.95 -2.88 4.59
N LEU A 266 -6.54 -2.83 5.79
CA LEU A 266 -7.61 -3.74 6.22
C LEU A 266 -8.80 -3.67 5.26
N ASN A 267 -9.38 -2.49 5.07
CA ASN A 267 -10.55 -2.27 4.21
C ASN A 267 -10.22 -2.27 2.71
N GLY A 268 -8.94 -2.39 2.36
CA GLY A 268 -8.48 -2.55 0.98
C GLY A 268 -8.57 -4.00 0.52
N LYS A 269 -7.54 -4.46 -0.19
CA LYS A 269 -7.49 -5.83 -0.73
C LYS A 269 -7.23 -6.90 0.34
N ALA A 270 -6.70 -6.53 1.51
CA ALA A 270 -6.26 -7.51 2.50
C ALA A 270 -7.43 -8.34 3.05
N LEU A 271 -8.49 -7.72 3.56
CA LEU A 271 -9.66 -8.45 4.06
C LEU A 271 -10.40 -9.19 2.95
N HIS A 272 -10.49 -8.63 1.75
CA HIS A 272 -11.09 -9.32 0.61
C HIS A 272 -10.32 -10.61 0.24
N THR A 273 -8.98 -10.54 0.24
CA THR A 273 -8.12 -11.67 -0.14
C THR A 273 -8.10 -12.73 0.95
N LEU A 274 -7.86 -12.32 2.20
CA LEU A 274 -7.80 -13.23 3.35
C LEU A 274 -9.18 -13.76 3.76
N GLY A 275 -10.25 -13.00 3.51
CA GLY A 275 -11.62 -13.42 3.80
C GLY A 275 -12.04 -14.67 3.04
N SER A 276 -11.49 -14.91 1.84
CA SER A 276 -11.72 -16.15 1.09
C SER A 276 -11.11 -17.39 1.75
N TYR A 277 -10.07 -17.21 2.57
CA TYR A 277 -9.40 -18.26 3.33
C TYR A 277 -9.85 -18.30 4.80
N TYR A 278 -10.60 -17.28 5.25
CA TYR A 278 -11.11 -17.21 6.61
C TYR A 278 -12.33 -18.11 6.77
N VAL A 279 -12.17 -19.18 7.54
CA VAL A 279 -13.26 -20.03 8.01
C VAL A 279 -13.56 -19.59 9.44
N ALA A 280 -14.65 -18.85 9.66
CA ALA A 280 -15.10 -18.58 11.02
C ALA A 280 -15.75 -19.83 11.62
N ASP A 281 -15.55 -20.11 12.90
CA ASP A 281 -16.23 -21.24 13.55
C ASP A 281 -17.64 -20.87 14.02
N GLY A 282 -18.58 -21.81 13.88
CA GLY A 282 -19.90 -21.75 14.51
C GLY A 282 -20.86 -20.66 14.00
N ALA A 283 -21.39 -19.85 14.92
CA ALA A 283 -22.52 -18.94 14.69
C ALA A 283 -22.18 -17.75 13.76
N ASP A 284 -20.92 -17.31 13.75
CA ASP A 284 -20.48 -16.15 12.98
C ASP A 284 -20.42 -16.44 11.48
N MET A 285 -20.01 -17.66 11.08
CA MET A 285 -20.09 -18.10 9.68
C MET A 285 -21.53 -18.13 9.17
N VAL A 286 -22.47 -18.58 10.01
CA VAL A 286 -23.90 -18.60 9.64
C VAL A 286 -24.41 -17.18 9.43
N ALA A 287 -24.02 -16.23 10.27
CA ALA A 287 -24.40 -14.82 10.13
C ALA A 287 -23.79 -14.18 8.85
N ILE A 288 -22.51 -14.43 8.57
CA ILE A 288 -21.83 -13.94 7.35
C ILE A 288 -22.51 -14.52 6.11
N LYS A 289 -22.71 -15.84 6.04
CA LYS A 289 -23.38 -16.52 4.92
C LYS A 289 -24.82 -16.07 4.77
N ARG A 290 -25.53 -15.80 5.86
CA ARG A 290 -26.91 -15.27 5.82
C ARG A 290 -26.96 -13.86 5.25
N THR A 291 -25.99 -13.01 5.60
CA THR A 291 -25.87 -11.65 5.06
C THR A 291 -25.56 -11.69 3.55
N GLN A 292 -24.61 -12.55 3.14
CA GLN A 292 -24.26 -12.77 1.74
C GLN A 292 -25.47 -13.29 0.94
N ALA A 293 -26.22 -14.25 1.48
CA ALA A 293 -27.44 -14.77 0.85
C ALA A 293 -28.52 -13.68 0.71
N GLN A 294 -28.71 -12.82 1.72
CA GLN A 294 -29.64 -11.69 1.66
C GLN A 294 -29.26 -10.67 0.59
N MET A 295 -27.96 -10.37 0.45
CA MET A 295 -27.43 -9.49 -0.59
C MET A 295 -27.74 -10.03 -1.99
N ILE A 296 -27.43 -11.30 -2.25
CA ILE A 296 -27.73 -11.97 -3.53
C ILE A 296 -29.23 -11.95 -3.81
N LEU A 297 -30.06 -12.35 -2.82
CA LEU A 297 -31.51 -12.39 -2.97
C LEU A 297 -32.13 -11.01 -3.22
N ALA A 298 -31.61 -9.95 -2.59
CA ALA A 298 -32.09 -8.59 -2.79
C ALA A 298 -31.88 -8.11 -4.23
N GLN A 299 -30.76 -8.46 -4.84
CA GLN A 299 -30.46 -8.14 -6.25
C GLN A 299 -31.33 -8.96 -7.21
N LEU A 300 -31.40 -10.28 -7.00
CA LEU A 300 -32.15 -11.18 -7.90
C LEU A 300 -33.67 -10.95 -7.84
N LYS A 301 -34.24 -10.68 -6.65
CA LYS A 301 -35.69 -10.42 -6.51
C LYS A 301 -36.15 -9.17 -7.27
N ARG A 302 -35.33 -8.13 -7.32
CA ARG A 302 -35.64 -6.90 -8.06
C ARG A 302 -35.65 -7.11 -9.57
N ARG A 303 -35.00 -8.18 -10.04
CA ARG A 303 -34.64 -8.41 -11.44
C ARG A 303 -35.13 -9.78 -11.93
N GLY A 304 -36.33 -10.19 -11.55
CA GLY A 304 -36.87 -11.53 -11.88
C GLY A 304 -36.90 -11.85 -13.38
N GLY A 305 -37.05 -10.84 -14.25
CA GLY A 305 -37.09 -11.02 -15.71
C GLY A 305 -35.77 -11.47 -16.34
N VAL A 306 -34.61 -11.22 -15.71
CA VAL A 306 -33.28 -11.62 -16.22
C VAL A 306 -32.78 -12.93 -15.61
N LEU A 307 -33.55 -13.56 -14.72
CA LEU A 307 -33.13 -14.78 -14.02
C LEU A 307 -32.91 -15.95 -14.98
N GLY A 308 -33.73 -16.06 -16.03
CA GLY A 308 -33.54 -17.08 -17.07
C GLY A 308 -32.23 -16.91 -17.84
N GLU A 309 -31.88 -15.67 -18.18
CA GLU A 309 -30.61 -15.35 -18.85
C GLU A 309 -29.41 -15.60 -17.94
N LEU A 310 -29.54 -15.27 -16.65
CA LEU A 310 -28.52 -15.59 -15.65
C LEU A 310 -28.32 -17.10 -15.51
N ILE A 311 -29.39 -17.90 -15.41
CA ILE A 311 -29.32 -19.36 -15.35
C ILE A 311 -28.64 -19.92 -16.60
N ASN A 312 -29.00 -19.41 -17.78
CA ASN A 312 -28.38 -19.81 -19.05
C ASN A 312 -26.88 -19.48 -19.07
N THR A 313 -26.52 -18.29 -18.60
CA THR A 313 -25.13 -17.83 -18.50
C THR A 313 -24.28 -18.69 -17.56
N LEU A 314 -24.87 -19.28 -16.50
CA LEU A 314 -24.14 -20.12 -15.55
C LEU A 314 -23.90 -21.56 -16.06
N GLN A 315 -24.47 -21.92 -17.22
CA GLN A 315 -24.28 -23.22 -17.84
C GLN A 315 -23.07 -23.23 -18.77
N LEU A 316 -22.32 -24.34 -18.77
CA LEU A 316 -21.22 -24.55 -19.70
C LEU A 316 -21.80 -24.77 -21.12
N PRO A 317 -21.36 -24.04 -22.16
CA PRO A 317 -21.87 -24.21 -23.52
C PRO A 317 -21.65 -25.63 -24.07
N ASN A 318 -22.60 -26.12 -24.86
CA ASN A 318 -22.55 -27.47 -25.44
C ASN A 318 -21.32 -27.70 -26.31
N GLU A 319 -20.89 -26.69 -27.05
CA GLU A 319 -19.70 -26.80 -27.90
C GLU A 319 -18.45 -27.04 -27.06
N GLU A 320 -18.32 -26.39 -25.89
CA GLU A 320 -17.17 -26.61 -25.00
C GLU A 320 -17.14 -28.05 -24.44
N ILE A 321 -18.30 -28.61 -24.08
CA ILE A 321 -18.41 -30.00 -23.62
C ILE A 321 -18.08 -30.97 -24.77
N ARG A 322 -18.54 -30.65 -25.99
CA ARG A 322 -18.33 -31.45 -27.20
C ARG A 322 -16.87 -31.48 -27.61
N GLU A 323 -16.21 -30.33 -27.64
CA GLU A 323 -14.77 -30.21 -27.90
C GLU A 323 -13.96 -30.99 -26.85
N LEU A 324 -14.29 -30.84 -25.56
CA LEU A 324 -13.65 -31.63 -24.49
C LEU A 324 -13.82 -33.14 -24.69
N TYR A 325 -14.98 -33.60 -25.13
CA TYR A 325 -15.22 -35.02 -25.37
C TYR A 325 -14.44 -35.54 -26.58
N LEU A 326 -14.38 -34.77 -27.68
CA LEU A 326 -13.70 -35.15 -28.92
C LEU A 326 -12.18 -35.08 -28.82
N ASN A 327 -11.65 -34.09 -28.11
CA ASN A 327 -10.20 -33.90 -27.98
C ASN A 327 -9.53 -35.10 -27.29
N GLY A 328 -10.22 -35.78 -26.36
CA GLY A 328 -9.79 -37.06 -25.77
C GLY A 328 -8.49 -37.01 -24.93
N VAL A 329 -7.79 -35.88 -24.93
CA VAL A 329 -6.63 -35.57 -24.12
C VAL A 329 -7.09 -34.73 -22.94
N TYR A 330 -7.00 -35.31 -21.75
CA TYR A 330 -7.31 -34.66 -20.49
C TYR A 330 -6.01 -34.47 -19.73
N GLU A 331 -5.75 -33.26 -19.25
CA GLU A 331 -4.60 -33.00 -18.36
C GLU A 331 -4.71 -33.94 -17.14
N GLU A 332 -3.66 -34.71 -16.87
CA GLU A 332 -3.61 -35.59 -15.71
C GLU A 332 -3.39 -34.76 -14.45
N ASP A 333 -4.23 -34.98 -13.44
CA ASP A 333 -3.91 -34.58 -12.08
C ASP A 333 -2.84 -35.57 -11.58
N SER A 334 -1.56 -35.27 -11.80
CA SER A 334 -0.52 -35.83 -10.94
C SER A 334 -0.70 -35.22 -9.56
N VAL A 335 -1.62 -35.79 -8.78
CA VAL A 335 -1.66 -35.56 -7.34
C VAL A 335 -0.41 -36.26 -6.79
N SER A 336 0.69 -35.52 -6.73
CA SER A 336 1.80 -35.90 -5.86
C SER A 336 1.27 -35.82 -4.44
N GLU A 337 0.90 -36.97 -3.88
CA GLU A 337 0.91 -37.15 -2.43
C GLU A 337 2.35 -36.89 -1.97
N THR A 338 2.60 -35.70 -1.42
CA THR A 338 3.82 -35.44 -0.64
C THR A 338 3.69 -36.21 0.67
N GLY A 339 4.05 -37.49 0.62
CA GLY A 339 4.40 -38.33 1.75
C GLY A 339 5.81 -38.87 1.49
N ASP A 340 6.74 -38.52 2.37
CA ASP A 340 8.16 -38.85 2.33
C ASP A 340 8.46 -40.33 1.98
N THR A 341 9.25 -40.52 0.93
CA THR A 341 10.32 -41.52 0.94
C THR A 341 11.53 -40.94 0.23
N ALA A 342 12.54 -40.60 1.02
CA ALA A 342 13.87 -40.28 0.57
C ALA A 342 14.53 -41.49 -0.13
N GLN A 343 15.11 -41.28 -1.31
CA GLN A 343 16.46 -41.74 -1.64
C GLN A 343 16.98 -41.10 -2.94
N ASP A 344 18.01 -40.26 -2.75
CA ASP A 344 19.11 -39.86 -3.62
C ASP A 344 18.95 -39.86 -5.15
N SER A 345 19.04 -38.66 -5.73
CA SER A 345 19.93 -38.37 -6.87
C SER A 345 20.12 -36.86 -7.05
N ALA A 346 21.36 -36.42 -6.84
CA ALA A 346 21.85 -35.06 -6.86
C ALA A 346 21.40 -34.18 -8.04
N ARG A 347 20.86 -32.99 -7.74
CA ARG A 347 21.02 -31.78 -8.56
C ARG A 347 21.26 -30.56 -7.68
N GLN A 348 22.32 -29.85 -8.05
CA GLN A 348 22.98 -28.79 -7.29
C GLN A 348 22.07 -27.59 -7.03
N SER A 349 22.00 -27.22 -5.76
CA SER A 349 21.46 -25.97 -5.24
C SER A 349 22.30 -24.77 -5.72
N ILE A 350 21.68 -23.85 -6.45
CA ILE A 350 22.16 -22.47 -6.57
C ILE A 350 21.55 -21.67 -5.43
N VAL A 351 22.45 -21.07 -4.67
CA VAL A 351 22.29 -20.29 -3.45
C VAL A 351 21.63 -18.94 -3.74
N TYR A 352 20.53 -18.63 -3.06
CA TYR A 352 20.31 -17.35 -2.37
C TYR A 352 19.55 -17.65 -1.08
N ALA A 353 20.32 -17.76 0.01
CA ALA A 353 19.83 -17.93 1.36
C ALA A 353 19.19 -16.63 1.86
N SER A 354 17.90 -16.69 2.20
CA SER A 354 17.30 -15.84 3.23
C SER A 354 17.78 -16.37 4.59
N SER A 355 18.78 -15.71 5.15
CA SER A 355 19.17 -15.89 6.55
C SER A 355 18.15 -15.19 7.45
N ASN A 356 17.07 -15.90 7.78
CA ASN A 356 16.38 -15.71 9.06
C ASN A 356 16.87 -16.81 10.02
N GLU A 357 18.12 -16.69 10.44
CA GLU A 357 18.52 -17.15 11.77
C GLU A 357 18.41 -15.92 12.67
N PHE A 358 17.24 -15.75 13.27
CA PHE A 358 17.05 -14.88 14.43
C PHE A 358 16.79 -15.79 15.62
N ASP A 359 17.91 -16.10 16.28
CA ASP A 359 18.02 -16.79 17.55
C ASP A 359 17.36 -15.95 18.66
N PHE A 360 16.19 -16.38 19.12
CA PHE A 360 15.63 -15.90 20.39
C PHE A 360 16.35 -16.65 21.51
N GLY A 361 17.46 -16.07 21.97
CA GLY A 361 18.11 -16.46 23.20
C GLY A 361 17.16 -16.31 24.39
N ASP A 362 16.77 -17.46 24.95
CA ASP A 362 16.84 -17.81 26.36
C ASP A 362 16.58 -16.68 27.39
N ASP A 363 15.40 -16.05 27.36
CA ASP A 363 14.80 -15.36 28.53
C ASP A 363 13.29 -15.08 28.34
N PHE A 364 12.48 -16.14 28.21
CA PHE A 364 11.06 -16.07 28.54
C PHE A 364 10.67 -17.34 29.28
N GLY A 365 10.81 -17.27 30.60
CA GLY A 365 10.45 -18.32 31.51
C GLY A 365 8.97 -18.72 31.41
N ASP A 366 8.77 -20.03 31.36
CA ASP A 366 7.68 -20.77 31.97
C ASP A 366 6.26 -20.21 31.77
N LEU A 367 5.72 -20.43 30.56
CA LEU A 367 4.28 -20.56 30.35
C LEU A 367 4.02 -21.82 29.52
N SER A 368 4.16 -22.98 30.18
CA SER A 368 3.63 -24.24 29.68
C SER A 368 2.09 -24.21 29.79
N VAL A 369 1.42 -23.88 28.69
CA VAL A 369 -0.03 -24.00 28.56
C VAL A 369 -0.32 -25.35 27.92
N ASP A 370 -0.65 -26.35 28.75
CA ASP A 370 -1.11 -27.67 28.30
C ASP A 370 -2.43 -27.52 27.54
N PHE A 371 -2.38 -27.65 26.21
CA PHE A 371 -3.57 -27.86 25.39
C PHE A 371 -3.88 -29.36 25.34
N ASP A 372 -4.85 -29.78 26.13
CA ASP A 372 -5.43 -31.11 26.10
C ASP A 372 -6.21 -31.26 24.77
N ALA A 373 -5.52 -31.74 23.74
CA ALA A 373 -6.12 -32.01 22.43
C ALA A 373 -7.06 -33.22 22.54
N PRO A 374 -8.36 -33.10 22.18
CA PRO A 374 -9.24 -34.26 22.18
C PRO A 374 -8.77 -35.29 21.15
N ALA A 375 -8.82 -36.57 21.55
CA ALA A 375 -8.43 -37.71 20.72
C ALA A 375 -9.11 -37.65 19.34
N SER A 376 -8.29 -37.68 18.29
CA SER A 376 -8.72 -37.74 16.91
C SER A 376 -9.58 -38.98 16.66
N ALA A 377 -10.79 -38.76 16.12
CA ALA A 377 -11.60 -39.85 15.59
C ALA A 377 -10.88 -40.51 14.41
N PRO A 378 -11.04 -41.84 14.19
CA PRO A 378 -10.38 -42.53 13.10
C PRO A 378 -10.79 -41.94 11.74
N LEU A 379 -9.79 -41.60 10.92
CA LEU A 379 -9.98 -41.24 9.51
C LEU A 379 -10.68 -42.38 8.77
N PRO A 380 -11.67 -42.10 7.89
CA PRO A 380 -12.24 -43.14 7.03
C PRO A 380 -11.16 -43.68 6.10
N ALA A 381 -11.14 -45.01 5.94
CA ALA A 381 -10.20 -45.73 5.09
C ALA A 381 -10.14 -45.12 3.67
N SER A 382 -8.93 -44.85 3.19
CA SER A 382 -8.71 -44.44 1.80
C SER A 382 -9.23 -45.52 0.86
N LYS A 383 -10.15 -45.13 -0.05
CA LYS A 383 -10.60 -46.02 -1.12
C LYS A 383 -9.40 -46.28 -2.04
N ALA A 384 -9.15 -47.56 -2.34
CA ALA A 384 -8.12 -48.00 -3.27
C ALA A 384 -8.23 -47.26 -4.62
N PRO A 385 -7.11 -47.02 -5.34
CA PRO A 385 -7.12 -46.27 -6.59
C PRO A 385 -7.92 -47.04 -7.65
N GLU A 386 -9.12 -46.53 -7.97
CA GLU A 386 -9.91 -46.99 -9.10
C GLU A 386 -9.16 -46.65 -10.41
N LEU A 387 -8.99 -47.64 -11.29
CA LEU A 387 -8.45 -47.44 -12.64
C LEU A 387 -9.26 -46.35 -13.36
N GLN A 388 -8.65 -45.17 -13.55
CA GLN A 388 -9.34 -44.02 -14.14
C GLN A 388 -9.49 -44.21 -15.66
N SER A 389 -10.67 -44.66 -16.08
CA SER A 389 -11.01 -44.72 -17.50
C SER A 389 -11.08 -43.33 -18.13
N ASN A 390 -11.04 -43.23 -19.47
CA ASN A 390 -11.16 -41.95 -20.18
C ASN A 390 -12.46 -41.21 -19.86
N GLU A 391 -13.52 -41.92 -19.48
CA GLU A 391 -14.80 -41.38 -19.03
C GLU A 391 -14.68 -40.67 -17.68
N HIS A 392 -13.87 -41.21 -16.75
CA HIS A 392 -13.57 -40.54 -15.48
C HIS A 392 -12.81 -39.24 -15.73
N LYS A 393 -11.79 -39.29 -16.60
CA LYS A 393 -11.00 -38.12 -16.98
C LYS A 393 -11.87 -37.06 -17.67
N PHE A 394 -12.78 -37.47 -18.55
CA PHE A 394 -13.74 -36.56 -19.21
C PHE A 394 -14.66 -35.86 -18.20
N ALA A 395 -15.30 -36.60 -17.29
CA ALA A 395 -16.21 -36.00 -16.31
C ALA A 395 -15.50 -35.01 -15.37
N ARG A 396 -14.27 -35.32 -14.93
CA ARG A 396 -13.43 -34.39 -14.16
C ARG A 396 -13.04 -33.16 -14.96
N ALA A 397 -12.67 -33.33 -16.22
CA ALA A 397 -12.32 -32.22 -17.11
C ALA A 397 -13.51 -31.27 -17.34
N VAL A 398 -14.73 -31.82 -17.50
CA VAL A 398 -15.94 -31.00 -17.62
C VAL A 398 -16.20 -30.20 -16.34
N PHE A 399 -16.15 -30.83 -15.17
CA PHE A 399 -16.35 -30.11 -13.90
C PHE A 399 -15.33 -28.98 -13.72
N ARG A 400 -14.05 -29.26 -14.00
CA ARG A 400 -12.97 -28.26 -13.97
C ARG A 400 -13.22 -27.10 -14.94
N ASN A 401 -13.62 -27.39 -16.18
CA ASN A 401 -13.90 -26.35 -17.16
C ASN A 401 -15.13 -25.53 -16.77
N TRP A 402 -16.16 -26.17 -16.20
CA TRP A 402 -17.31 -25.44 -15.66
C TRP A 402 -16.91 -24.49 -14.52
N VAL A 403 -16.06 -24.91 -13.58
CA VAL A 403 -15.51 -24.03 -12.53
C VAL A 403 -14.73 -22.85 -13.13
N LYS A 404 -13.87 -23.11 -14.12
CA LYS A 404 -13.11 -22.07 -14.83
C LYS A 404 -14.04 -21.09 -15.55
N TYR A 405 -15.04 -21.61 -16.24
CA TYR A 405 -16.04 -20.84 -16.96
C TYR A 405 -16.82 -19.93 -16.00
N LEU A 406 -17.32 -20.48 -14.89
CA LEU A 406 -18.06 -19.73 -13.88
C LEU A 406 -17.23 -18.59 -13.27
N ARG A 407 -15.96 -18.83 -12.93
CA ARG A 407 -15.06 -17.80 -12.40
C ARG A 407 -14.80 -16.66 -13.38
N ALA A 408 -14.96 -16.89 -14.68
CA ALA A 408 -14.82 -15.85 -15.71
C ALA A 408 -16.11 -15.04 -15.94
N VAL A 409 -17.26 -15.47 -15.44
CA VAL A 409 -18.55 -14.78 -15.65
C VAL A 409 -18.56 -13.35 -15.08
N PRO A 410 -18.11 -13.08 -13.84
CA PRO A 410 -18.12 -11.72 -13.28
C PRO A 410 -17.23 -10.71 -14.01
N GLU A 411 -16.24 -11.19 -14.78
CA GLU A 411 -15.32 -10.35 -15.55
C GLU A 411 -15.91 -9.87 -16.88
N ARG A 412 -17.07 -10.40 -17.30
CA ARG A 412 -17.74 -10.02 -18.54
C ARG A 412 -18.55 -8.74 -18.34
N GLU A 413 -17.90 -7.58 -18.43
CA GLU A 413 -18.57 -6.29 -18.17
C GLU A 413 -19.85 -6.03 -18.99
N GLY A 414 -19.86 -6.43 -20.27
CA GLY A 414 -21.03 -6.25 -21.13
C GLY A 414 -22.24 -7.06 -20.68
N LEU A 415 -21.99 -8.27 -20.17
CA LEU A 415 -23.01 -9.14 -19.60
C LEU A 415 -23.51 -8.59 -18.26
N MET A 416 -22.61 -8.13 -17.38
CA MET A 416 -23.00 -7.52 -16.11
C MET A 416 -23.87 -6.28 -16.33
N ARG A 417 -23.55 -5.46 -17.35
CA ARG A 417 -24.39 -4.33 -17.77
C ARG A 417 -25.76 -4.77 -18.30
N ALA A 418 -25.82 -5.83 -19.10
CA ALA A 418 -27.07 -6.33 -19.68
C ALA A 418 -28.00 -7.01 -18.66
N LEU A 419 -27.43 -7.76 -17.70
CA LEU A 419 -28.16 -8.34 -16.57
C LEU A 419 -28.44 -7.30 -15.47
N GLU A 420 -27.77 -6.14 -15.57
CA GLU A 420 -27.77 -5.05 -14.60
C GLU A 420 -27.38 -5.50 -13.17
N LEU A 421 -26.60 -6.56 -13.03
CA LEU A 421 -26.18 -7.10 -11.72
C LEU A 421 -24.84 -6.48 -11.28
N ASP A 422 -24.65 -6.27 -9.98
CA ASP A 422 -23.36 -5.85 -9.45
C ASP A 422 -22.36 -7.02 -9.41
N LYS A 423 -21.10 -6.71 -9.72
CA LYS A 423 -20.01 -7.70 -9.80
C LYS A 423 -19.88 -8.51 -8.51
N THR A 424 -19.94 -7.85 -7.35
CA THR A 424 -19.80 -8.47 -6.03
C THR A 424 -20.86 -9.55 -5.76
N SER A 425 -22.12 -9.30 -6.13
CA SER A 425 -23.20 -10.27 -5.93
C SER A 425 -23.07 -11.49 -6.85
N ILE A 426 -22.58 -11.32 -8.08
CA ILE A 426 -22.37 -12.44 -9.00
C ILE A 426 -21.13 -13.26 -8.60
N GLU A 427 -20.05 -12.62 -8.16
CA GLU A 427 -18.88 -13.32 -7.59
C GLU A 427 -19.30 -14.19 -6.39
N ALA A 428 -20.10 -13.63 -5.49
CA ALA A 428 -20.65 -14.34 -4.35
C ALA A 428 -21.51 -15.54 -4.77
N LEU A 429 -22.41 -15.37 -5.74
CA LEU A 429 -23.27 -16.44 -6.26
C LEU A 429 -22.45 -17.57 -6.91
N VAL A 430 -21.49 -17.21 -7.77
CA VAL A 430 -20.59 -18.16 -8.44
C VAL A 430 -19.81 -18.98 -7.43
N GLN A 431 -19.25 -18.32 -6.41
CA GLN A 431 -18.47 -19.00 -5.38
C GLN A 431 -19.34 -20.01 -4.60
N GLU A 432 -20.55 -19.61 -4.18
CA GLU A 432 -21.47 -20.52 -3.48
C GLU A 432 -21.96 -21.67 -4.36
N LEU A 433 -22.15 -21.44 -5.67
CA LEU A 433 -22.53 -22.48 -6.63
C LEU A 433 -21.42 -23.53 -6.79
N ILE A 434 -20.16 -23.11 -6.89
CA ILE A 434 -18.99 -24.01 -6.96
C ILE A 434 -18.88 -24.82 -5.67
N LEU A 435 -18.89 -24.15 -4.51
CA LEU A 435 -18.82 -24.81 -3.20
C LEU A 435 -19.97 -25.82 -2.99
N SER A 436 -21.17 -25.48 -3.45
CA SER A 436 -22.32 -26.39 -3.40
C SER A 436 -22.12 -27.59 -4.33
N GLY A 437 -21.52 -27.38 -5.51
CA GLY A 437 -21.20 -28.46 -6.46
C GLY A 437 -20.21 -29.47 -5.87
N ASP A 438 -19.16 -28.99 -5.20
CA ASP A 438 -18.21 -29.84 -4.49
C ASP A 438 -18.89 -30.58 -3.34
N ARG A 439 -19.63 -29.87 -2.48
CA ARG A 439 -20.31 -30.44 -1.30
C ARG A 439 -21.34 -31.52 -1.67
N LEU A 440 -22.07 -31.34 -2.78
CA LEU A 440 -23.10 -32.27 -3.24
C LEU A 440 -22.55 -33.36 -4.19
N GLY A 441 -21.23 -33.42 -4.38
CA GLY A 441 -20.58 -34.43 -5.21
C GLY A 441 -21.01 -34.37 -6.67
N LEU A 442 -21.16 -33.18 -7.25
CA LEU A 442 -21.57 -33.00 -8.65
C LEU A 442 -20.61 -33.72 -9.61
N GLN A 443 -19.31 -33.71 -9.32
CA GLN A 443 -18.31 -34.46 -10.08
C GLN A 443 -18.62 -35.97 -10.11
N ASP A 444 -18.99 -36.57 -8.99
CA ASP A 444 -19.35 -37.99 -8.91
C ASP A 444 -20.67 -38.30 -9.63
N GLN A 445 -21.60 -37.35 -9.66
CA GLN A 445 -22.82 -37.47 -10.46
C GLN A 445 -22.50 -37.50 -11.95
N LEU A 446 -21.62 -36.61 -12.43
CA LEU A 446 -21.15 -36.60 -13.82
C LEU A 446 -20.46 -37.92 -14.18
N ILE A 447 -19.53 -38.40 -13.33
CA ILE A 447 -18.83 -39.68 -13.55
C ILE A 447 -19.84 -40.83 -13.69
N ARG A 448 -20.81 -40.95 -12.77
CA ARG A 448 -21.83 -42.01 -12.81
C ARG A 448 -22.65 -42.02 -14.09
N VAL A 449 -23.07 -40.84 -14.57
CA VAL A 449 -23.90 -40.72 -15.77
C VAL A 449 -23.11 -41.07 -17.03
N VAL A 450 -21.86 -40.61 -17.14
CA VAL A 450 -20.99 -40.92 -18.28
C VAL A 450 -20.68 -42.43 -18.32
N LEU A 451 -20.35 -43.04 -17.17
CA LEU A 451 -20.01 -44.48 -17.08
C LEU A 451 -21.19 -45.40 -17.38
N LYS A 452 -22.39 -45.09 -16.88
CA LYS A 452 -23.60 -45.90 -17.11
C LYS A 452 -23.84 -46.17 -18.60
N ARG A 453 -23.47 -45.23 -19.47
CA ARG A 453 -23.71 -45.35 -20.92
C ARG A 453 -22.48 -45.75 -21.73
N ALA A 454 -21.27 -45.60 -21.19
CA ALA A 454 -20.04 -46.12 -21.80
C ALA A 454 -20.07 -47.65 -22.01
N GLN A 455 -20.87 -48.36 -21.21
CA GLN A 455 -21.06 -49.82 -21.29
C GLN A 455 -21.86 -50.29 -22.52
N SER A 456 -22.35 -49.39 -23.38
CA SER A 456 -23.22 -49.73 -24.53
C SER A 456 -22.47 -50.21 -25.80
N GLY A 457 -21.17 -50.48 -25.74
CA GLY A 457 -20.38 -51.09 -26.83
C GLY A 457 -20.28 -50.29 -28.14
N SER A 458 -20.73 -49.03 -28.15
CA SER A 458 -20.76 -48.16 -29.34
C SER A 458 -19.44 -47.41 -29.54
N ARG A 459 -19.11 -47.02 -30.78
CA ARG A 459 -17.89 -46.22 -31.07
C ARG A 459 -18.01 -44.83 -30.46
N ARG A 460 -16.90 -44.29 -29.93
CA ARG A 460 -16.82 -42.97 -29.25
C ARG A 460 -17.44 -41.84 -30.08
N ASP A 461 -17.17 -41.80 -31.39
CA ASP A 461 -17.70 -40.78 -32.33
C ASP A 461 -19.22 -40.81 -32.46
N GLN A 462 -19.85 -41.98 -32.28
CA GLN A 462 -21.30 -42.15 -32.32
C GLN A 462 -21.97 -41.81 -30.98
N MET A 463 -21.17 -41.64 -29.92
CA MET A 463 -21.64 -41.36 -28.57
C MET A 463 -21.52 -39.89 -28.17
N VAL A 464 -20.88 -39.05 -29.00
CA VAL A 464 -20.57 -37.64 -28.71
C VAL A 464 -21.82 -36.87 -28.28
N GLU A 465 -22.82 -36.77 -29.15
CA GLU A 465 -24.06 -36.01 -28.87
C GLU A 465 -24.81 -36.56 -27.65
N ARG A 466 -24.73 -37.87 -27.42
CA ARG A 466 -25.38 -38.52 -26.27
C ARG A 466 -24.66 -38.19 -24.96
N GLN A 467 -23.33 -38.20 -24.95
CA GLN A 467 -22.54 -37.88 -23.75
C GLN A 467 -22.60 -36.38 -23.44
N VAL A 468 -22.56 -35.53 -24.46
CA VAL A 468 -22.75 -34.06 -24.31
C VAL A 468 -24.10 -33.76 -23.67
N LEU A 469 -25.19 -34.33 -24.21
CA LEU A 469 -26.54 -34.08 -23.69
C LEU A 469 -26.71 -34.52 -22.23
N GLU A 470 -26.16 -35.68 -21.85
CA GLU A 470 -26.28 -36.20 -20.49
C GLU A 470 -25.48 -35.37 -19.47
N VAL A 471 -24.27 -34.96 -19.84
CA VAL A 471 -23.44 -34.06 -19.03
C VAL A 471 -24.11 -32.69 -18.91
N GLN A 472 -24.61 -32.14 -20.02
CA GLN A 472 -25.33 -30.88 -20.03
C GLN A 472 -26.53 -30.96 -19.09
N ARG A 473 -27.34 -32.03 -19.18
CA ARG A 473 -28.51 -32.21 -18.33
C ARG A 473 -28.16 -32.17 -16.84
N VAL A 474 -27.12 -32.90 -16.41
CA VAL A 474 -26.69 -32.90 -15.00
C VAL A 474 -26.26 -31.49 -14.56
N LEU A 475 -25.49 -30.77 -15.38
CA LEU A 475 -25.08 -29.40 -15.06
C LEU A 475 -26.26 -28.43 -15.04
N SER A 476 -27.14 -28.46 -16.04
CA SER A 476 -28.31 -27.60 -16.14
C SER A 476 -29.31 -27.86 -15.00
N ASP A 477 -29.56 -29.13 -14.66
CA ASP A 477 -30.40 -29.51 -13.53
C ASP A 477 -29.79 -29.00 -12.21
N PHE A 478 -28.47 -29.11 -12.05
CA PHE A 478 -27.78 -28.58 -10.88
C PHE A 478 -27.84 -27.06 -10.77
N VAL A 479 -27.59 -26.32 -11.87
CA VAL A 479 -27.64 -24.85 -11.88
C VAL A 479 -29.07 -24.35 -11.62
N ALA A 480 -30.08 -25.04 -12.15
CA ALA A 480 -31.48 -24.64 -11.97
C ALA A 480 -32.05 -24.99 -10.59
N TRP A 481 -31.68 -26.14 -10.03
CA TRP A 481 -32.32 -26.71 -8.85
C TRP A 481 -31.40 -26.97 -7.67
N PHE A 482 -30.10 -26.66 -7.78
CA PHE A 482 -29.09 -26.85 -6.73
C PHE A 482 -29.07 -28.26 -6.11
N GLY A 483 -29.43 -29.28 -6.90
CA GLY A 483 -29.49 -30.68 -6.47
C GLY A 483 -30.77 -31.11 -5.74
N TYR A 484 -31.73 -30.20 -5.48
CA TYR A 484 -32.96 -30.55 -4.76
C TYR A 484 -33.88 -31.53 -5.51
N THR A 485 -33.74 -31.65 -6.83
CA THR A 485 -34.51 -32.64 -7.63
C THR A 485 -34.16 -34.09 -7.28
N ALA A 486 -32.98 -34.34 -6.71
CA ALA A 486 -32.56 -35.67 -6.25
C ALA A 486 -33.03 -36.01 -4.83
N GLU A 487 -33.52 -35.02 -4.08
CA GLU A 487 -33.96 -35.17 -2.69
C GLU A 487 -35.46 -35.55 -2.61
N PRO A 488 -35.91 -36.26 -1.55
CA PRO A 488 -37.33 -36.48 -1.27
C PRO A 488 -38.12 -35.17 -1.15
N LEU A 489 -39.39 -35.16 -1.58
CA LEU A 489 -40.24 -33.95 -1.56
C LEU A 489 -40.29 -33.25 -0.20
N GLU A 490 -40.22 -34.01 0.89
CA GLU A 490 -40.30 -33.48 2.27
C GLU A 490 -39.04 -32.71 2.72
N SER A 491 -37.87 -32.99 2.13
CA SER A 491 -36.60 -32.31 2.46
C SER A 491 -36.32 -31.11 1.57
N ARG A 492 -37.17 -30.85 0.57
CA ARG A 492 -36.98 -29.74 -0.38
C ARG A 492 -37.44 -28.40 0.20
N PRO A 493 -36.73 -27.30 -0.13
CA PRO A 493 -37.15 -25.99 0.31
C PRO A 493 -38.50 -25.62 -0.31
N LYS A 494 -39.28 -24.86 0.45
CA LYS A 494 -40.56 -24.32 -0.06
C LYS A 494 -40.28 -23.27 -1.13
N SER A 495 -41.01 -23.35 -2.23
CA SER A 495 -40.94 -22.36 -3.29
C SER A 495 -41.27 -20.97 -2.75
N HIS A 496 -40.50 -19.97 -3.18
CA HIS A 496 -40.80 -18.57 -2.90
C HIS A 496 -41.79 -17.96 -3.92
N ALA A 497 -42.20 -18.73 -4.93
CA ALA A 497 -43.19 -18.36 -5.96
C ALA A 497 -44.45 -19.22 -5.85
N GLY A 498 -45.62 -18.68 -6.20
CA GLY A 498 -46.90 -19.40 -6.16
C GLY A 498 -47.35 -19.79 -4.74
N ASN A 499 -48.01 -20.95 -4.59
CA ASN A 499 -48.60 -21.44 -3.34
C ASN A 499 -47.59 -21.91 -2.27
N ARG A 500 -46.28 -21.68 -2.45
CA ARG A 500 -45.20 -22.08 -1.53
C ARG A 500 -45.15 -23.59 -1.25
N GLU A 501 -45.51 -24.38 -2.25
CA GLU A 501 -45.33 -25.83 -2.24
C GLU A 501 -43.84 -26.19 -2.28
N ALA A 502 -43.50 -27.42 -1.88
CA ALA A 502 -42.12 -27.92 -1.95
C ALA A 502 -41.66 -28.03 -3.42
N LEU A 503 -40.39 -27.70 -3.68
CA LEU A 503 -39.80 -27.65 -5.02
C LEU A 503 -39.75 -29.00 -5.76
#